data_AF-A0A820MZR6-F1
#
_entry.id   AF-A0A820MZR6-F1
#
_cell.length_a   1.000
_cell.length_b   1.000
_cell.length_c   1.000
_cell.angle_alpha   90.00
_cell.angle_beta   90.00
_cell.angle_gamma   90.00
#
_symmetry.space_group_name_H-M   'P 1'
#
loop_
_entity.id
_entity.type
_entity.pdbx_description
1 polymer ?
#
loop_
_entity_poly.entity_id
_entity_poly.type
_entity_poly.pdbx_seq_one_letter_code
_entity_poly.pdbx_strand_id
1 'polypeptide(L)' 'NINISDQHLTFNEYEILIHNQQYIQKSLKLNQIQIKLIDDEHTGNINNLDDIIPGKPLIQFFSKSSINES' A
#
# COMPACT_ATOMS: atom_id res chain seq x y z
N ASN A 1 -7.23 11.06 27.61
CA ASN A 1 -7.99 9.91 27.07
C ASN A 1 -8.76 10.36 25.83
N ILE A 2 -8.08 10.43 24.69
CA ILE A 2 -8.76 10.62 23.40
C ILE A 2 -9.16 9.21 22.96
N ASN A 3 -10.46 8.99 22.82
CA ASN A 3 -11.06 7.73 22.42
C ASN A 3 -10.79 7.56 20.91
N ILE A 4 -9.86 6.69 20.52
CA ILE A 4 -9.42 6.48 19.11
C ILE A 4 -10.44 5.60 18.35
N SER A 5 -11.68 5.47 18.84
CA SER A 5 -12.57 4.37 18.43
C SER A 5 -13.31 4.54 17.10
N ASP A 6 -13.02 5.56 16.29
CA ASP A 6 -13.68 5.77 14.99
C ASP A 6 -12.69 6.24 13.90
N GLN A 7 -11.56 5.55 13.74
CA GLN A 7 -10.62 5.81 12.62
C GLN A 7 -10.88 4.91 11.41
N HIS A 8 -12.15 4.76 11.03
CA HIS A 8 -12.50 4.14 9.76
C HIS A 8 -12.68 5.22 8.69
N LEU A 9 -12.09 5.01 7.52
CA LEU A 9 -12.37 5.87 6.37
C LEU A 9 -13.84 5.73 5.98
N THR A 10 -14.45 6.84 5.53
CA THR A 10 -15.83 6.84 5.03
C THR A 10 -15.97 6.23 3.63
N PHE A 11 -14.90 5.66 3.09
CA PHE A 11 -14.81 5.10 1.75
C PHE A 11 -13.88 3.89 1.73
N ASN A 12 -14.02 3.04 0.71
CA ASN A 12 -13.13 1.91 0.48
C ASN A 12 -11.84 2.37 -0.21
N GLU A 13 -10.78 2.57 0.57
CA GLU A 13 -9.48 3.05 0.07
C GLU A 13 -8.87 2.12 -1.00
N TYR A 14 -8.95 0.81 -0.78
CA TYR A 14 -8.40 -0.18 -1.70
C TYR A 14 -9.08 -0.11 -3.07
N GLU A 15 -10.41 -0.06 -3.10
CA GLU A 15 -11.17 0.06 -4.35
C GLU A 15 -10.83 1.35 -5.11
N ILE A 16 -10.67 2.47 -4.40
CA ILE A 16 -10.29 3.74 -5.03
C ILE A 16 -8.89 3.64 -5.66
N LEU A 17 -7.92 3.06 -4.96
CA LEU A 17 -6.56 2.92 -5.47
C LEU A 17 -6.51 1.97 -6.69
N ILE A 18 -7.21 0.85 -6.64
CA ILE A 18 -7.31 -0.11 -7.76
C ILE A 18 -7.98 0.54 -8.97
N HIS A 19 -9.09 1.27 -8.77
CA HIS A 19 -9.79 1.97 -9.84
C HIS A 19 -8.88 2.97 -10.59
N ASN A 20 -7.98 3.63 -9.87
CA ASN A 20 -7.08 4.65 -10.42
C ASN A 20 -5.67 4.11 -10.77
N GLN A 21 -5.43 2.81 -10.65
CA GLN A 21 -4.10 2.21 -10.75
C GLN A 21 -3.37 2.57 -12.05
N GLN A 22 -4.05 2.49 -13.20
CA GLN A 22 -3.44 2.81 -14.50
C GLN A 22 -3.05 4.28 -14.62
N TYR A 23 -3.87 5.18 -14.07
CA TYR A 23 -3.57 6.60 -14.04
C TYR A 23 -2.35 6.88 -13.16
N ILE A 24 -2.31 6.33 -11.95
CA ILE A 24 -1.19 6.47 -11.02
C ILE A 24 0.10 5.95 -11.67
N GLN A 25 0.06 4.77 -12.29
CA GLN A 25 1.21 4.16 -12.96
C GLN A 25 1.78 5.07 -14.06
N LYS A 26 0.92 5.61 -14.94
CA LYS A 26 1.33 6.48 -16.04
C LYS A 26 1.86 7.82 -15.54
N SER A 27 1.16 8.44 -14.58
CA SER A 27 1.51 9.74 -14.01
C SER A 27 2.86 9.71 -13.31
N LEU A 28 3.17 8.61 -12.60
CA LEU A 28 4.45 8.42 -11.92
C LEU A 28 5.53 7.76 -12.81
N LYS A 29 5.21 7.47 -14.08
CA LYS A 29 6.12 6.80 -15.04
C LYS A 29 6.71 5.49 -14.50
N LEU A 30 5.88 4.70 -13.81
CA LEU A 30 6.29 3.43 -13.22
C LEU A 30 6.13 2.29 -14.23
N ASN A 31 7.10 1.38 -14.24
CA ASN A 31 7.02 0.16 -15.06
C ASN A 31 5.87 -0.76 -14.61
N GLN A 32 5.65 -0.85 -13.31
CA GLN A 32 4.61 -1.65 -12.68
C GLN A 32 4.25 -1.04 -11.34
N ILE A 33 2.99 -1.19 -10.94
CA ILE A 33 2.50 -0.90 -9.59
C ILE A 33 1.71 -2.11 -9.09
N GLN A 34 1.92 -2.48 -7.84
CA GLN A 34 1.15 -3.52 -7.16
C GLN A 34 0.53 -2.90 -5.91
N ILE A 35 -0.80 -2.96 -5.82
CA ILE A 35 -1.56 -2.52 -4.65
C ILE A 35 -1.99 -3.80 -3.93
N LYS A 36 -1.71 -3.89 -2.64
CA LYS A 36 -2.06 -5.04 -1.80
C LYS A 36 -2.97 -4.55 -0.68
N LEU A 37 -4.07 -5.25 -0.45
CA LEU A 37 -4.84 -5.09 0.78
C LEU A 37 -4.04 -5.75 1.91
N ILE A 38 -3.97 -5.06 3.04
CA ILE A 38 -3.38 -5.61 4.27
C ILE A 38 -4.55 -6.12 5.09
N ASP A 39 -4.62 -7.44 5.23
CA ASP A 39 -5.48 -8.10 6.19
C ASP A 39 -4.62 -9.01 7.09
N ASP A 40 -5.11 -9.26 8.30
CA ASP A 40 -4.39 -10.04 9.32
C ASP A 40 -4.19 -11.52 8.88
N GLU A 41 -4.91 -11.98 7.85
CA GLU A 41 -4.90 -13.38 7.40
C GLU A 41 -3.87 -13.65 6.28
N HIS A 42 -3.53 -12.67 5.44
CA HIS A 42 -2.68 -12.87 4.26
C HIS A 42 -1.31 -12.18 4.35
N THR A 43 -1.01 -11.49 5.45
CA THR A 43 0.25 -10.74 5.63
C THR A 43 1.27 -11.48 6.51
N GLY A 44 1.64 -12.69 6.09
CA GLY A 44 2.83 -13.34 6.61
C GLY A 44 4.08 -12.51 6.28
N ASN A 45 4.73 -11.93 7.29
CA ASN A 45 6.08 -11.34 7.23
C ASN A 45 6.24 -9.93 6.61
N ILE A 46 5.34 -8.98 6.87
CA ILE A 46 5.67 -7.55 6.66
C ILE A 46 6.13 -6.96 8.01
N ASN A 47 7.44 -6.76 8.18
CA ASN A 47 8.07 -6.26 9.43
C ASN A 47 7.61 -4.84 9.86
N ASN A 48 6.72 -4.20 9.09
CA ASN A 48 6.25 -2.83 9.30
C ASN A 48 4.70 -2.73 9.26
N LEU A 49 3.96 -3.81 9.57
CA LEU A 49 2.49 -3.75 9.60
C LEU A 49 1.97 -2.67 10.54
N ASP A 50 2.65 -2.48 11.68
CA ASP A 50 2.31 -1.47 12.70
C ASP A 50 2.39 -0.01 12.17
N ASP A 51 3.14 0.22 11.09
CA ASP A 51 3.27 1.55 10.47
C ASP A 51 2.17 1.85 9.43
N ILE A 52 1.31 0.87 9.12
CA ILE A 52 0.27 1.00 8.10
C ILE A 52 -1.05 1.37 8.79
N ILE A 53 -1.56 2.56 8.48
CA ILE A 53 -2.85 3.04 9.01
C ILE A 53 -3.79 3.47 7.88
N PRO A 54 -5.12 3.38 8.06
CA PRO A 54 -6.08 3.84 7.06
C PRO A 54 -5.82 5.29 6.62
N GLY A 55 -5.80 5.54 5.31
CA GLY A 55 -5.56 6.86 4.73
C GLY A 55 -4.08 7.24 4.61
N LYS A 56 -3.16 6.37 5.06
CA LYS A 56 -1.71 6.52 4.89
C LYS A 56 -1.10 5.19 4.44
N PRO A 57 -1.27 4.80 3.17
CA PRO A 57 -0.70 3.56 2.67
C PRO A 57 0.83 3.63 2.66
N LEU A 58 1.49 2.53 3.04
CA LEU A 58 2.94 2.38 2.90
C LEU A 58 3.30 2.19 1.42
N ILE A 59 4.26 2.95 0.93
CA ILE A 59 4.72 2.91 -0.47
C ILE A 59 6.17 2.41 -0.50
N GLN A 60 6.43 1.36 -1.28
CA GLN A 60 7.76 0.80 -1.47
C GLN A 60 8.14 0.82 -2.96
N PHE A 61 9.35 1.30 -3.26
CA PHE A 61 9.91 1.28 -4.61
C PHE A 61 10.99 0.22 -4.70
N PHE A 62 10.91 -0.61 -5.73
CA PHE A 62 11.91 -1.62 -6.04
C PHE A 62 12.53 -1.31 -7.40
N SER A 63 13.85 -1.24 -7.47
CA SER A 63 14.57 -1.10 -8.75
C SER A 63 15.07 -2.46 -9.20
N LYS A 64 14.97 -2.76 -10.50
CA LYS A 64 15.56 -3.98 -11.09
C LYS A 64 17.08 -4.07 -10.89
N SER A 65 17.75 -2.96 -10.58
CA SER A 65 19.19 -2.88 -10.29
C SER A 65 19.64 -3.68 -9.05
N SER A 66 18.69 -4.19 -8.25
CA SER A 66 18.96 -4.88 -6.99
C SER A 66 18.97 -6.41 -7.10
N ILE A 67 18.81 -6.97 -8.30
CA ILE A 67 18.92 -8.42 -8.58
C ILE A 67 20.15 -8.64 -9.46
N ASN A 68 21.32 -8.44 -8.88
CA ASN A 68 22.60 -8.98 -9.36
C ASN A 68 23.44 -9.23 -8.10
N GLU A 69 22.98 -10.14 -7.25
CA GLU A 69 23.88 -10.83 -6.34
C GLU A 69 24.46 -12.03 -7.09
N SER A 70 25.78 -12.16 -6.94
CA SER A 70 26.70 -13.01 -7.70
C SER A 70 26.56 -14.49 -7.40
#